data_AF-T1BIR0-F1
#
_entry.id   AF-T1BIR0-F1
#
_cell.length_a   1.000
_cell.length_b   1.000
_cell.length_c   1.000
_cell.angle_alpha   90.00
_cell.angle_beta   90.00
_cell.angle_gamma   90.00
#
_symmetry.space_group_name_H-M   'P 1'
#
loop_
_entity.id
_entity.type
_entity.pdbx_description
1 polymer ?
#
loop_
_entity_poly.entity_id
_entity_poly.type
_entity_poly.pdbx_seq_one_letter_code
_entity_poly.pdbx_strand_id
1 'polypeptide(L)'
;QGFQRRTCRVCGAAFWSLGDHDRCQEAPCAPYGFVGHPTFSRPRSLRETRSTYLEFFERHGHTRQRRYPTVARWRNDVFFTQASIYDFQPWVTSGAIPPPANPLTISQPCLRFIDLEEVGRSGRHFTLFEMMAHHAFNRPDHEVYFKDRCVELCHELLTSEFGADPRAV
;
A
#
# COMPACT_ATOMS: atom_id res chain seq x y z
N GLN A 1 8.84 18.50 3.42
CA GLN A 1 9.60 17.90 4.52
C GLN A 1 11.07 17.60 4.17
N GLY A 2 11.72 18.35 3.25
CA GLY A 2 13.15 18.15 2.95
C GLY A 2 13.51 17.03 1.97
N PHE A 3 12.52 16.29 1.44
CA PHE A 3 12.74 15.29 0.39
C PHE A 3 13.36 15.91 -0.86
N GLN A 4 14.37 15.24 -1.40
CA GLN A 4 15.04 15.64 -2.63
C GLN A 4 14.71 14.63 -3.73
N ARG A 5 14.31 15.15 -4.89
CA ARG A 5 14.18 14.33 -6.10
C ARG A 5 15.57 14.02 -6.65
N ARG A 6 15.83 12.75 -6.87
CA ARG A 6 17.09 12.21 -7.40
C ARG A 6 16.80 11.29 -8.59
N THR A 7 17.85 10.95 -9.33
CA THR A 7 17.79 10.02 -10.45
C THR A 7 18.66 8.82 -10.15
N CYS A 8 18.10 7.62 -10.25
CA CYS A 8 18.82 6.38 -9.99
C CYS A 8 19.92 6.19 -11.03
N ARG A 9 21.16 6.00 -10.57
CA ARG A 9 22.32 5.77 -11.45
C ARG A 9 22.24 4.46 -12.25
N VAL A 10 21.45 3.48 -11.79
CA VAL A 10 21.33 2.16 -12.43
C VAL A 10 20.23 2.14 -13.49
N CYS A 11 18.99 2.48 -13.11
CA CYS A 11 17.83 2.39 -14.02
C CYS A 11 17.39 3.73 -14.62
N GLY A 12 17.94 4.86 -14.17
CA GLY A 12 17.53 6.20 -14.62
C GLY A 12 16.18 6.68 -14.09
N ALA A 13 15.48 5.88 -13.25
CA ALA A 13 14.20 6.28 -12.67
C ALA A 13 14.37 7.42 -11.65
N ALA A 14 13.40 8.32 -11.60
CA ALA A 14 13.35 9.34 -10.56
C ALA A 14 12.84 8.75 -9.25
N PHE A 15 13.44 9.17 -8.13
CA PHE A 15 13.02 8.78 -6.79
C PHE A 15 13.14 9.97 -5.83
N TRP A 16 12.50 9.88 -4.66
CA TRP A 16 12.55 10.90 -3.63
C TRP A 16 13.18 10.30 -2.38
N SER A 17 14.07 11.04 -1.71
CA SER A 17 14.62 10.57 -0.44
C SER A 17 15.06 11.72 0.47
N LEU A 18 15.08 11.43 1.77
CA LEU A 18 15.76 12.23 2.80
C LEU A 18 17.21 11.79 3.03
N GLY A 19 17.58 10.60 2.55
CA GLY A 19 18.93 10.06 2.62
C GLY A 19 19.80 10.44 1.43
N ASP A 20 21.11 10.19 1.57
CA ASP A 20 22.07 10.38 0.49
C ASP A 20 22.28 9.06 -0.28
N HIS A 21 21.35 8.78 -1.20
CA HIS A 21 21.39 7.58 -2.05
C HIS A 21 21.64 7.95 -3.51
N ASP A 22 22.43 7.14 -4.21
CA ASP A 22 22.69 7.27 -5.66
C ASP A 22 21.81 6.33 -6.53
N ARG A 23 20.96 5.53 -5.88
CA ARG A 23 20.04 4.56 -6.50
C ARG A 23 18.68 4.54 -5.80
N CYS A 24 17.64 4.08 -6.50
CA CYS A 24 16.25 4.06 -6.01
C CYS A 24 15.96 3.01 -4.93
N GLN A 25 16.95 2.21 -4.51
CA GLN A 25 16.82 1.14 -3.52
C GLN A 25 15.83 0.01 -3.86
N GLU A 26 15.26 0.00 -5.06
CA GLU A 26 14.43 -1.10 -5.57
C GLU A 26 15.28 -2.17 -6.26
N ALA A 27 14.88 -3.44 -6.16
CA ALA A 27 15.49 -4.51 -6.95
C ALA A 27 15.15 -4.33 -8.44
N PRO A 28 16.11 -4.51 -9.37
CA PRO A 28 17.46 -5.04 -9.18
C PRO A 28 18.54 -3.98 -8.87
N CYS A 29 18.19 -2.70 -8.75
CA CYS A 29 19.15 -1.60 -8.53
C CYS A 29 19.85 -1.68 -7.16
N ALA A 30 19.17 -2.23 -6.15
CA ALA A 30 19.75 -2.55 -4.85
C ALA A 30 19.33 -3.95 -4.36
N PRO A 31 20.20 -4.68 -3.64
CA PRO A 31 19.84 -5.90 -2.95
C PRO A 31 19.01 -5.60 -1.68
N TYR A 32 18.36 -6.62 -1.14
CA TYR A 32 17.63 -6.48 0.13
C TYR A 32 18.57 -6.25 1.31
N GLY A 33 18.54 -5.03 1.87
CA GLY A 33 19.31 -4.69 3.07
C GLY A 33 18.71 -5.18 4.38
N PHE A 34 17.44 -5.63 4.38
CA PHE A 34 16.72 -5.94 5.63
C PHE A 34 16.90 -7.38 6.15
N VAL A 35 17.48 -8.28 5.34
CA VAL A 35 17.68 -9.69 5.72
C VAL A 35 18.80 -9.76 6.76
N GLY A 36 18.47 -10.15 7.99
CA GLY A 36 19.40 -10.11 9.13
C GLY A 36 19.55 -8.73 9.78
N HIS A 37 18.99 -7.68 9.17
CA HIS A 37 19.05 -6.30 9.66
C HIS A 37 17.65 -5.66 9.60
N PRO A 38 16.76 -5.93 10.57
CA PRO A 38 15.38 -5.44 10.53
C PRO A 38 15.29 -3.91 10.35
N THR A 39 14.49 -3.47 9.38
CA THR A 39 14.27 -2.03 9.09
C THR A 39 13.36 -1.35 10.13
N PHE A 40 12.42 -2.11 10.69
CA PHE A 40 11.44 -1.60 11.65
C PHE A 40 11.93 -1.79 13.09
N SER A 41 11.41 -0.96 14.00
CA SER A 41 11.86 -0.90 15.40
C SER A 41 11.73 -2.23 16.15
N ARG A 42 10.79 -3.10 15.75
CA ARG A 42 10.61 -4.44 16.30
C ARG A 42 9.93 -5.40 15.32
N PRO A 43 10.10 -6.72 15.48
CA PRO A 43 9.29 -7.72 14.80
C PRO A 43 7.80 -7.56 15.15
N ARG A 44 6.93 -7.89 14.18
CA ARG A 44 5.46 -7.88 14.32
C ARG A 44 4.87 -9.11 13.67
N SER A 45 3.83 -9.66 14.31
CA SER A 45 3.00 -10.70 13.70
C SER A 45 2.07 -10.12 12.63
N LEU A 46 1.54 -10.96 11.74
CA LEU A 46 0.53 -10.56 10.75
C LEU A 46 -0.69 -9.87 11.38
N ARG A 47 -1.11 -10.35 12.56
CA ARG A 47 -2.25 -9.78 13.30
C ARG A 47 -1.91 -8.38 13.83
N GLU A 48 -0.75 -8.21 14.45
CA GLU A 48 -0.31 -6.91 14.95
C GLU A 48 -0.12 -5.90 13.82
N THR A 49 0.49 -6.30 12.71
CA THR A 49 0.68 -5.41 11.54
C THR A 49 -0.67 -4.95 10.99
N ARG A 50 -1.64 -5.88 10.85
CA ARG A 50 -3.00 -5.56 10.39
C ARG A 50 -3.70 -4.60 11.35
N SER A 51 -3.67 -4.88 12.66
CA SER A 51 -4.29 -4.01 13.67
C SER A 51 -3.65 -2.62 13.67
N THR A 52 -2.31 -2.54 13.68
CA THR A 52 -1.57 -1.27 13.66
C THR A 52 -1.97 -0.41 12.46
N TYR A 53 -1.99 -1.01 11.26
CA TYR A 53 -2.38 -0.31 10.03
C TYR A 53 -3.81 0.25 10.10
N LEU A 54 -4.78 -0.62 10.46
CA LEU A 54 -6.19 -0.22 10.46
C LEU A 54 -6.45 0.84 11.53
N GLU A 55 -5.91 0.66 12.74
CA GLU A 55 -6.05 1.61 13.85
C GLU A 55 -5.39 2.95 13.53
N PHE A 56 -4.24 2.96 12.84
CA PHE A 56 -3.60 4.20 12.39
C PHE A 56 -4.54 5.00 11.48
N PHE A 57 -5.12 4.38 10.45
CA PHE A 57 -6.02 5.07 9.54
C PHE A 57 -7.36 5.43 10.21
N GLU A 58 -7.87 4.61 11.14
CA GLU A 58 -9.04 4.95 11.96
C GLU A 58 -8.81 6.24 12.77
N ARG A 59 -7.62 6.41 13.39
CA ARG A 59 -7.24 7.66 14.07
C ARG A 59 -7.14 8.86 13.13
N HIS A 60 -6.93 8.62 11.84
CA HIS A 60 -6.83 9.64 10.79
C HIS A 60 -8.15 9.92 10.07
N GLY A 61 -9.27 9.44 10.62
CA GLY A 61 -10.61 9.74 10.10
C GLY A 61 -11.08 8.77 9.01
N HIS A 62 -10.34 7.71 8.71
CA HIS A 62 -10.79 6.67 7.79
C HIS A 62 -11.75 5.71 8.49
N THR A 63 -12.85 5.39 7.84
CA THR A 63 -13.76 4.36 8.37
C THR A 63 -13.25 2.96 7.98
N ARG A 64 -13.01 2.11 8.98
CA ARG A 64 -12.61 0.73 8.76
C ARG A 64 -13.71 -0.11 8.12
N GLN A 65 -13.35 -0.79 7.03
CA GLN A 65 -14.23 -1.69 6.30
C GLN A 65 -13.91 -3.16 6.61
N ARG A 66 -14.94 -4.00 6.53
CA ARG A 66 -14.76 -5.45 6.52
C ARG A 66 -14.25 -5.89 5.14
N ARG A 67 -13.40 -6.91 5.14
CA ARG A 67 -12.91 -7.55 3.91
C ARG A 67 -14.06 -8.06 3.04
N TYR A 68 -13.87 -7.97 1.74
CA TYR A 68 -14.70 -8.59 0.71
C TYR A 68 -14.24 -10.04 0.46
N PRO A 69 -15.10 -10.89 -0.12
CA PRO A 69 -14.67 -12.23 -0.54
C PRO A 69 -13.64 -12.13 -1.67
N THR A 70 -12.75 -13.14 -1.78
CA THR A 70 -11.75 -13.20 -2.84
C THR A 70 -12.34 -13.49 -4.22
N VAL A 71 -13.58 -13.99 -4.27
CA VAL A 71 -14.34 -14.18 -5.51
C VAL A 71 -15.13 -12.90 -5.77
N ALA A 72 -14.93 -12.30 -6.94
CA ALA A 72 -15.45 -10.98 -7.30
C ALA A 72 -16.93 -11.04 -7.73
N ARG A 73 -17.85 -11.32 -6.79
CA ARG A 73 -19.29 -11.54 -7.07
C ARG A 73 -20.05 -10.30 -7.58
N TRP A 74 -19.49 -9.10 -7.40
CA TRP A 74 -20.13 -7.82 -7.72
C TRP A 74 -19.80 -7.30 -9.13
N ARG A 75 -18.97 -8.01 -9.88
CA ARG A 75 -18.50 -7.63 -11.23
C ARG A 75 -18.31 -8.87 -12.09
N ASN A 76 -18.30 -8.70 -13.42
CA ASN A 76 -18.32 -9.82 -14.38
C ASN A 76 -17.08 -9.86 -15.30
N ASP A 77 -16.12 -8.96 -15.10
CA ASP A 77 -14.92 -8.79 -15.92
C ASP A 77 -13.66 -9.43 -15.31
N VAL A 78 -13.71 -9.82 -14.03
CA VAL A 78 -12.64 -10.57 -13.35
C VAL A 78 -13.24 -11.63 -12.43
N PHE A 79 -12.54 -12.75 -12.25
CA PHE A 79 -12.98 -13.83 -11.35
C PHE A 79 -12.62 -13.59 -9.87
N PHE A 80 -11.44 -13.03 -9.63
CA PHE A 80 -10.88 -12.87 -8.28
C PHE A 80 -10.49 -11.43 -7.97
N THR A 81 -10.54 -11.07 -6.69
CA THR A 81 -10.01 -9.80 -6.16
C THR A 81 -8.48 -9.84 -6.22
N GLN A 82 -7.87 -8.98 -7.06
CA GLN A 82 -6.41 -8.91 -7.22
C GLN A 82 -5.77 -7.69 -6.55
N ALA A 83 -6.61 -6.73 -6.14
CA ALA A 83 -6.24 -5.52 -5.41
C ALA A 83 -7.46 -5.03 -4.62
N SER A 84 -7.24 -4.29 -3.52
CA SER A 84 -8.34 -3.75 -2.70
C SER A 84 -9.26 -2.79 -3.45
N ILE A 85 -8.77 -2.08 -4.48
CA ILE A 85 -9.61 -1.20 -5.31
C ILE A 85 -10.65 -1.98 -6.12
N TYR A 86 -10.46 -3.29 -6.35
CA TYR A 86 -11.42 -4.11 -7.09
C TYR A 86 -12.75 -4.24 -6.37
N ASP A 87 -12.75 -4.13 -5.03
CA ASP A 87 -13.95 -4.18 -4.18
C ASP A 87 -14.94 -3.06 -4.50
N PHE A 88 -14.43 -1.95 -5.04
CA PHE A 88 -15.17 -0.73 -5.32
C PHE A 88 -15.42 -0.53 -6.84
N GLN A 89 -14.76 -1.31 -7.69
CA GLN A 89 -14.92 -1.25 -9.13
C GLN A 89 -16.05 -2.16 -9.64
N PRO A 90 -16.73 -1.78 -10.74
CA PRO A 90 -16.66 -0.46 -11.39
C PRO A 90 -17.54 0.60 -10.71
N TRP A 91 -18.51 0.17 -9.89
CA TRP A 91 -19.68 0.97 -9.49
C TRP A 91 -19.35 2.21 -8.65
N VAL A 92 -18.43 2.11 -7.69
CA VAL A 92 -18.02 3.26 -6.87
C VAL A 92 -17.09 4.16 -7.67
N THR A 93 -16.13 3.56 -8.38
CA THR A 93 -15.12 4.31 -9.16
C THR A 93 -15.71 5.08 -10.33
N SER A 94 -16.83 4.63 -10.91
CA SER A 94 -17.58 5.38 -11.93
C SER A 94 -18.50 6.44 -11.33
N GLY A 95 -18.70 6.43 -10.01
CA GLY A 95 -19.64 7.30 -9.30
C GLY A 95 -21.09 6.81 -9.31
N ALA A 96 -21.39 5.67 -9.94
CA ALA A 96 -22.74 5.11 -10.04
C ALA A 96 -23.36 4.76 -8.68
N ILE A 97 -22.53 4.38 -7.70
CA ILE A 97 -22.93 4.23 -6.29
C ILE A 97 -21.93 4.96 -5.37
N PRO A 98 -22.35 5.42 -4.18
CA PRO A 98 -21.41 5.96 -3.20
C PRO A 98 -20.50 4.86 -2.63
N PRO A 99 -19.27 5.20 -2.19
CA PRO A 99 -18.45 4.28 -1.40
C PRO A 99 -19.12 3.98 -0.05
N PRO A 100 -18.82 2.85 0.60
CA PRO A 100 -19.38 2.53 1.92
C PRO A 100 -18.95 3.50 3.03
N ALA A 101 -17.82 4.18 2.84
CA ALA A 101 -17.37 5.33 3.61
C ALA A 101 -16.33 6.13 2.80
N ASN A 102 -16.09 7.39 3.17
CA ASN A 102 -15.11 8.22 2.48
C ASN A 102 -14.45 9.22 3.46
N PRO A 103 -13.15 9.08 3.79
CA PRO A 103 -12.23 8.03 3.32
C PRO A 103 -12.44 6.71 4.09
N LEU A 104 -11.89 5.62 3.56
CA LEU A 104 -12.01 4.28 4.14
C LEU A 104 -10.66 3.56 4.25
N THR A 105 -10.55 2.60 5.17
CA THR A 105 -9.37 1.73 5.32
C THR A 105 -9.77 0.25 5.39
N ILE A 106 -8.97 -0.64 4.80
CA ILE A 106 -9.30 -2.06 4.66
C ILE A 106 -8.04 -2.94 4.61
N SER A 107 -8.15 -4.18 5.08
CA SER A 107 -7.17 -5.25 4.83
C SER A 107 -7.84 -6.31 3.96
N GLN A 108 -7.57 -6.29 2.64
CA GLN A 108 -8.27 -7.11 1.66
C GLN A 108 -7.41 -8.29 1.20
N PRO A 109 -7.82 -9.55 1.44
CA PRO A 109 -7.19 -10.70 0.82
C PRO A 109 -7.32 -10.64 -0.72
N CYS A 110 -6.18 -10.77 -1.39
CA CYS A 110 -6.05 -10.67 -2.84
C CYS A 110 -5.40 -11.95 -3.39
N LEU A 111 -5.88 -12.40 -4.55
CA LEU A 111 -5.32 -13.53 -5.29
C LEU A 111 -4.65 -13.03 -6.57
N ARG A 112 -3.39 -13.40 -6.81
CA ARG A 112 -2.66 -13.13 -8.05
C ARG A 112 -2.02 -14.41 -8.56
N PHE A 113 -2.34 -14.77 -9.79
CA PHE A 113 -1.79 -15.96 -10.47
C PHE A 113 -0.78 -15.60 -11.55
N ILE A 114 -0.63 -14.31 -11.90
CA ILE A 114 0.35 -13.84 -12.87
C ILE A 114 1.79 -14.07 -12.43
N ASP A 115 2.05 -14.07 -11.11
CA ASP A 115 3.38 -14.21 -10.53
C ASP A 115 3.66 -15.64 -10.05
N LEU A 116 2.88 -16.63 -10.52
CA LEU A 116 2.92 -18.01 -9.99
C LEU A 116 4.31 -18.64 -10.10
N GLU A 117 5.03 -18.40 -11.20
CA GLU A 117 6.39 -18.94 -11.41
C GLU A 117 7.41 -18.37 -10.41
N GLU A 118 7.17 -17.17 -9.88
CA GLU A 118 8.07 -16.49 -8.94
C GLU A 118 7.85 -16.91 -7.48
N VAL A 119 6.73 -17.59 -7.20
CA VAL A 119 6.38 -18.06 -5.86
C VAL A 119 7.36 -19.17 -5.44
N GLY A 120 8.00 -18.97 -4.29
CA GLY A 120 9.06 -19.86 -3.79
C GLY A 120 10.45 -19.63 -4.38
N ARG A 121 10.56 -18.96 -5.55
CA ARG A 121 11.87 -18.61 -6.15
C ARG A 121 12.41 -17.29 -5.65
N SER A 122 11.56 -16.27 -5.64
CA SER A 122 11.93 -14.88 -5.36
C SER A 122 11.96 -14.50 -3.87
N GLY A 123 11.41 -15.36 -3.00
CA GLY A 123 11.25 -15.13 -1.56
C GLY A 123 10.21 -14.06 -1.16
N ARG A 124 9.58 -13.38 -2.12
CA ARG A 124 8.64 -12.26 -1.86
C ARG A 124 7.29 -12.35 -2.55
N HIS A 125 7.13 -13.22 -3.55
CA HIS A 125 5.88 -13.37 -4.28
C HIS A 125 4.99 -14.41 -3.61
N PHE A 126 3.70 -14.10 -3.54
CA PHE A 126 2.65 -14.96 -2.98
C PHE A 126 1.46 -14.98 -3.94
N THR A 127 0.79 -16.13 -4.05
CA THR A 127 -0.49 -16.22 -4.77
C THR A 127 -1.63 -15.60 -3.99
N LEU A 128 -1.60 -15.70 -2.67
CA LEU A 128 -2.56 -15.12 -1.73
C LEU A 128 -1.82 -14.22 -0.75
N PHE A 129 -2.24 -12.96 -0.66
CA PHE A 129 -1.71 -11.99 0.30
C PHE A 129 -2.81 -11.03 0.75
N GLU A 130 -2.61 -10.33 1.86
CA GLU A 130 -3.50 -9.25 2.27
C GLU A 130 -2.94 -7.91 1.80
N MET A 131 -3.71 -7.22 0.95
CA MET A 131 -3.45 -5.85 0.56
C MET A 131 -4.16 -4.90 1.51
N MET A 132 -3.40 -4.24 2.36
CA MET A 132 -3.91 -3.16 3.19
C MET A 132 -3.97 -1.86 2.37
N ALA A 133 -5.07 -1.12 2.45
CA ALA A 133 -5.25 0.11 1.69
C ALA A 133 -6.10 1.13 2.44
N HIS A 134 -5.83 2.40 2.16
CA HIS A 134 -6.68 3.53 2.50
C HIS A 134 -7.15 4.20 1.21
N HIS A 135 -8.46 4.28 1.01
CA HIS A 135 -9.07 4.81 -0.21
C HIS A 135 -9.81 6.12 0.08
N ALA A 136 -9.63 7.08 -0.80
CA ALA A 136 -10.37 8.34 -0.84
C ALA A 136 -10.93 8.53 -2.25
N PHE A 137 -12.25 8.68 -2.37
CA PHE A 137 -12.94 8.82 -3.63
C PHE A 137 -13.35 10.28 -3.84
N ASN A 138 -12.55 11.03 -4.58
CA ASN A 138 -12.83 12.44 -4.88
C ASN A 138 -13.84 12.57 -6.03
N ARG A 139 -14.71 13.57 -5.94
CA ARG A 139 -15.65 13.99 -7.00
C ARG A 139 -15.41 15.47 -7.32
N PRO A 140 -15.84 15.99 -8.49
CA PRO A 140 -15.63 17.39 -8.85
C PRO A 140 -16.17 18.40 -7.81
N ASP A 141 -17.20 18.02 -7.06
CA ASP A 141 -17.86 18.82 -6.02
C ASP A 141 -17.36 18.54 -4.60
N HIS A 142 -16.59 17.47 -4.38
CA HIS A 142 -16.13 17.06 -3.06
C HIS A 142 -14.78 16.33 -3.12
N GLU A 143 -13.74 16.98 -2.62
CA GLU A 143 -12.41 16.39 -2.42
C GLU A 143 -12.23 16.00 -0.94
N VAL A 144 -11.81 14.76 -0.71
CA VAL A 144 -11.46 14.26 0.63
C VAL A 144 -9.99 14.54 0.93
N TYR A 145 -9.10 13.98 0.10
CA TYR A 145 -7.70 14.36 0.01
C TYR A 145 -7.08 13.78 -1.27
N PHE A 146 -5.91 14.28 -1.67
CA PHE A 146 -5.20 13.80 -2.86
C PHE A 146 -3.76 13.37 -2.54
N LYS A 147 -2.83 13.55 -3.49
CA LYS A 147 -1.46 13.05 -3.43
C LYS A 147 -0.68 13.50 -2.19
N ASP A 148 -0.79 14.76 -1.78
CA ASP A 148 0.05 15.33 -0.73
C ASP A 148 -0.24 14.66 0.61
N ARG A 149 -1.52 14.63 1.02
CA ARG A 149 -1.95 13.94 2.24
C ARG A 149 -1.74 12.42 2.16
N CYS A 150 -1.89 11.83 0.98
CA CYS A 150 -1.66 10.39 0.79
C CYS A 150 -0.20 10.01 1.10
N VAL A 151 0.76 10.76 0.56
CA VAL A 151 2.19 10.54 0.81
C VAL A 151 2.56 10.84 2.26
N GLU A 152 2.00 11.91 2.84
CA GLU A 152 2.20 12.23 4.27
C GLU A 152 1.76 11.09 5.18
N LEU A 153 0.56 10.53 4.98
CA LEU A 153 0.04 9.42 5.78
C LEU A 153 0.90 8.15 5.62
N CYS A 154 1.37 7.87 4.41
CA CYS A 154 2.27 6.74 4.15
C CYS A 154 3.60 6.89 4.90
N HIS A 155 4.21 8.07 4.80
CA HIS A 155 5.46 8.37 5.50
C HIS A 155 5.29 8.30 7.01
N GLU A 156 4.25 8.94 7.56
CA GLU A 156 3.94 8.94 8.99
C GLU A 156 3.69 7.51 9.52
N LEU A 157 2.95 6.68 8.80
CA LEU A 157 2.75 5.28 9.18
C LEU A 157 4.09 4.54 9.30
N LEU A 158 4.96 4.66 8.29
CA LEU A 158 6.24 3.96 8.26
C LEU A 158 7.17 4.46 9.37
N THR A 159 7.29 5.77 9.57
CA THR A 159 8.26 6.33 10.53
C THR A 159 7.73 6.33 11.95
N SER A 160 6.48 6.71 12.17
CA SER A 160 5.92 6.91 13.51
C SER A 160 5.34 5.62 14.09
N GLU A 161 4.59 4.84 13.31
CA GLU A 161 3.96 3.60 13.81
C GLU A 161 4.89 2.39 13.70
N PHE A 162 5.59 2.26 12.57
CA PHE A 162 6.50 1.13 12.34
C PHE A 162 7.96 1.40 12.73
N GLY A 163 8.33 2.66 12.99
CA GLY A 163 9.67 3.02 13.46
C GLY A 163 10.75 2.84 12.40
N ALA A 164 10.41 2.99 11.11
CA ALA A 164 11.41 3.04 10.05
C ALA A 164 12.25 4.32 10.15
N ASP A 165 13.54 4.25 9.82
CA ASP A 165 14.37 5.43 9.64
C ASP A 165 13.81 6.26 8.45
N PRO A 166 13.41 7.53 8.64
CA PRO A 166 12.93 8.38 7.56
C PRO A 166 13.91 8.52 6.38
N ARG A 167 15.22 8.31 6.61
CA ARG A 167 16.24 8.37 5.55
C ARG A 167 16.31 7.09 4.71
N ALA A 168 15.68 6.01 5.16
CA ALA A 168 15.60 4.73 4.48
C ALA A 168 14.28 4.54 3.70
N VAL A 169 13.34 5.47 3.84
CA VAL A 169 12.06 5.52 3.10
C VAL A 169 12.23 6.22 1.76
#